data_AF-A0A953EBD5-F1
#
_entry.id   AF-A0A953EBD5-F1
#
_cell.length_a   1.000
_cell.length_b   1.000
_cell.length_c   1.000
_cell.angle_alpha   90.00
_cell.angle_beta   90.00
_cell.angle_gamma   90.00
#
_symmetry.space_group_name_H-M   'P 1'
#
loop_
_entity.id
_entity.type
_entity.pdbx_description
1 polymer ?
#
loop_
_entity_poly.entity_id
_entity_poly.type
_entity_poly.pdbx_seq_one_letter_code
_entity_poly.pdbx_strand_id
1 'polypeptide(L)'
;MTLPLDQVRTALTGISGILVTPFDAEDRIAPARLAPVIARCAEAGVDALTVNGNTSEFYALSYAEAERMQAEVPALIGGRTAVVAGVGRSVQEACALARRAKADGADAVMVHQPPDPFVAPRGVTAYVAKVAEAAGLPVVLYLRNDGIGLPAIEAL
;
A
#
# COMPACT_ATOMS: atom_id res chain seq x y z
N MET A 1 0.63 15.82 -6.68
CA MET A 1 -0.74 15.75 -7.23
C MET A 1 -0.96 14.30 -7.61
N THR A 2 -2.06 13.68 -7.18
CA THR A 2 -2.35 12.25 -7.43
C THR A 2 -2.54 11.98 -8.92
N LEU A 3 -2.04 10.85 -9.40
CA LEU A 3 -2.22 10.42 -10.79
C LEU A 3 -3.70 10.15 -11.12
N PRO A 4 -4.16 10.48 -12.35
CA PRO A 4 -5.44 10.02 -12.88
C PRO A 4 -5.55 8.48 -12.93
N LEU A 5 -6.79 7.96 -12.84
CA LEU A 5 -7.05 6.51 -12.76
C LEU A 5 -6.50 5.71 -13.95
N ASP A 6 -6.56 6.26 -15.16
CA ASP A 6 -6.01 5.63 -16.37
C ASP A 6 -4.49 5.49 -16.28
N GLN A 7 -3.79 6.51 -15.78
CA GLN A 7 -2.34 6.45 -15.57
C GLN A 7 -1.96 5.44 -14.47
N VAL A 8 -2.72 5.40 -13.37
CA VAL A 8 -2.53 4.37 -12.33
C VAL A 8 -2.72 2.97 -12.91
N ARG A 9 -3.76 2.76 -13.73
CA ARG A 9 -4.00 1.47 -14.38
C ARG A 9 -2.87 1.08 -15.32
N THR A 10 -2.36 2.00 -16.13
CA THR A 10 -1.22 1.74 -17.01
C THR A 10 0.02 1.36 -16.21
N ALA A 11 0.36 2.10 -15.15
CA ALA A 11 1.49 1.78 -14.28
C ALA A 11 1.38 0.38 -13.66
N LEU A 12 0.18 -0.01 -13.22
CA LEU A 12 -0.08 -1.33 -12.63
C LEU A 12 -0.04 -2.50 -13.64
N THR A 13 0.08 -2.24 -14.95
CA THR A 13 0.39 -3.31 -15.93
C THR A 13 1.89 -3.64 -16.01
N GLY A 14 2.73 -2.82 -15.40
CA GLY A 14 4.17 -2.99 -15.34
C GLY A 14 4.66 -3.62 -14.03
N ILE A 15 5.89 -3.28 -13.64
CA ILE A 15 6.52 -3.81 -12.42
C ILE A 15 6.08 -3.00 -11.21
N SER A 16 5.43 -3.67 -10.25
CA SER A 16 5.16 -3.12 -8.91
C SER A 16 6.27 -3.51 -7.93
N GLY A 17 7.23 -2.61 -7.70
CA GLY A 17 8.33 -2.80 -6.77
C GLY A 17 7.92 -2.54 -5.32
N ILE A 18 7.96 -3.57 -4.48
CA ILE A 18 7.67 -3.41 -3.05
C ILE A 18 8.95 -3.00 -2.31
N LEU A 19 8.94 -1.83 -1.71
CA LEU A 19 10.10 -1.29 -0.98
C LEU A 19 10.33 -2.04 0.33
N VAL A 20 11.58 -2.10 0.78
CA VAL A 20 11.93 -2.53 2.15
C VAL A 20 11.66 -1.41 3.15
N THR A 21 11.60 -1.73 4.45
CA THR A 21 11.68 -0.71 5.51
C THR A 21 13.10 -0.69 6.07
N PRO A 22 13.89 0.37 5.86
CA PRO A 22 15.20 0.47 6.47
C PRO A 22 15.09 0.78 7.97
N PHE A 23 15.89 0.09 8.78
CA PHE A 23 16.06 0.35 10.20
C PHE A 23 17.48 0.87 10.49
N ASP A 24 17.63 1.65 11.56
CA ASP A 24 18.94 2.03 12.10
C ASP A 24 19.49 0.98 13.09
N ALA A 25 20.61 1.28 13.74
CA ALA A 25 21.27 0.35 14.66
C ALA A 25 20.50 0.14 15.97
N GLU A 26 19.46 0.95 16.22
CA GLU A 26 18.58 0.86 17.39
C GLU A 26 17.17 0.39 17.00
N ASP A 27 17.03 -0.29 15.85
CA ASP A 27 15.76 -0.82 15.32
C ASP A 27 14.68 0.24 15.07
N ARG A 28 15.06 1.51 14.86
CA ARG A 28 14.11 2.57 14.50
C ARG A 28 14.03 2.73 13.00
N ILE A 29 12.83 2.96 12.47
CA ILE A 29 12.65 3.21 11.03
C ILE A 29 13.45 4.44 10.56
N ALA A 30 14.09 4.31 9.41
CA ALA A 30 14.97 5.31 8.82
C ALA A 30 14.63 5.61 7.34
N PRO A 31 13.44 6.17 7.03
CA PRO A 31 12.91 6.27 5.65
C PRO A 31 13.88 6.91 4.65
N ALA A 32 14.66 7.91 5.08
CA ALA A 32 15.66 8.59 4.25
C ALA A 32 16.69 7.63 3.61
N ARG A 33 16.96 6.47 4.23
CA ARG A 33 17.85 5.44 3.69
C ARG A 33 17.31 4.75 2.44
N LEU A 34 16.02 4.95 2.08
CA LEU A 34 15.44 4.46 0.84
C LEU A 34 15.84 5.25 -0.40
N ALA A 35 16.37 6.48 -0.25
CA ALA A 35 16.73 7.33 -1.39
C ALA A 35 17.55 6.62 -2.50
N PRO A 36 18.65 5.88 -2.21
CA PRO A 36 19.39 5.16 -3.24
C PRO A 36 18.61 3.99 -3.85
N VAL A 37 17.76 3.31 -3.08
CA VAL A 37 16.92 2.20 -3.58
C VAL A 37 15.88 2.75 -4.56
N ILE A 38 15.20 3.82 -4.18
CA ILE A 38 14.20 4.51 -5.02
C ILE A 38 14.85 5.02 -6.31
N ALA A 39 16.04 5.63 -6.23
CA ALA A 39 16.76 6.10 -7.41
C ALA A 39 17.06 4.95 -8.37
N ARG A 40 17.58 3.83 -7.86
CA ARG A 40 17.86 2.64 -8.67
C ARG A 40 16.60 2.03 -9.29
N CYS A 41 15.48 1.99 -8.55
CA CYS A 41 14.20 1.52 -9.08
C CYS A 41 13.70 2.43 -10.23
N ALA A 42 13.81 3.74 -10.06
CA ALA A 42 13.43 4.70 -11.11
C ALA A 42 14.31 4.55 -12.36
N GLU A 43 15.63 4.43 -12.19
CA GLU A 43 16.58 4.19 -13.30
C GLU A 43 16.31 2.87 -14.03
N ALA A 44 15.86 1.84 -13.30
CA ALA A 44 15.50 0.55 -13.87
C ALA A 44 14.11 0.53 -14.54
N GLY A 45 13.35 1.63 -14.48
CA GLY A 45 12.02 1.73 -15.08
C GLY A 45 10.93 0.99 -14.31
N VAL A 46 10.99 0.94 -12.98
CA VAL A 46 9.90 0.37 -12.15
C VAL A 46 8.67 1.29 -12.22
N ASP A 47 7.54 0.74 -12.67
CA ASP A 47 6.32 1.49 -13.00
C ASP A 47 5.51 1.94 -11.79
N ALA A 48 5.54 1.16 -10.70
CA ALA A 48 4.94 1.53 -9.43
C ALA A 48 5.80 1.10 -8.25
N LEU A 49 5.92 1.95 -7.23
CA LEU A 49 6.56 1.62 -5.96
C LEU A 49 5.55 1.52 -4.83
N THR A 50 5.62 0.41 -4.10
CA THR A 50 4.72 0.11 -3.00
C THR A 50 5.44 0.29 -1.66
N VAL A 51 4.94 1.22 -0.84
CA VAL A 51 5.31 1.33 0.58
C VAL A 51 4.34 0.50 1.41
N ASN A 52 4.76 0.06 2.61
CA ASN A 52 3.93 -0.75 3.52
C ASN A 52 3.42 -2.06 2.88
N GLY A 53 4.16 -2.66 1.95
CA GLY A 53 3.89 -4.01 1.47
C GLY A 53 4.47 -5.08 2.42
N ASN A 54 4.32 -6.36 2.06
CA ASN A 54 4.90 -7.45 2.87
C ASN A 54 6.43 -7.41 2.91
N THR A 55 7.08 -7.08 1.78
CA THR A 55 8.55 -6.86 1.72
C THR A 55 8.99 -5.66 2.58
N SER A 56 8.09 -4.73 2.85
CA SER A 56 8.31 -3.60 3.76
C SER A 56 8.18 -3.99 5.24
N GLU A 57 7.95 -5.27 5.55
CA GLU A 57 7.74 -5.77 6.91
C GLU A 57 6.53 -5.11 7.60
N PHE A 58 5.48 -4.79 6.84
CA PHE A 58 4.30 -4.05 7.32
C PHE A 58 3.70 -4.56 8.65
N TYR A 59 3.70 -5.88 8.86
CA TYR A 59 3.17 -6.51 10.07
C TYR A 59 4.14 -6.51 11.25
N ALA A 60 5.42 -6.22 11.04
CA ALA A 60 6.41 -6.00 12.10
C ALA A 60 6.41 -4.54 12.60
N LEU A 61 5.95 -3.59 11.77
CA LEU A 61 5.84 -2.19 12.15
C LEU A 61 4.73 -1.98 13.19
N SER A 62 4.91 -1.02 14.09
CA SER A 62 3.79 -0.41 14.80
C SER A 62 2.90 0.39 13.83
N TYR A 63 1.68 0.74 14.26
CA TYR A 63 0.81 1.61 13.46
C TYR A 63 1.48 2.95 13.17
N ALA A 64 2.13 3.55 14.18
CA ALA A 64 2.82 4.84 14.05
C ALA A 64 4.00 4.76 13.07
N GLU A 65 4.73 3.65 13.04
CA GLU A 65 5.80 3.45 12.07
C GLU A 65 5.27 3.27 10.65
N ALA A 66 4.20 2.49 10.45
CA ALA A 66 3.55 2.35 9.16
C ALA A 66 2.99 3.70 8.65
N GLU A 67 2.38 4.50 9.53
CA GLU A 67 1.91 5.85 9.22
C GLU A 67 3.08 6.76 8.81
N ARG A 68 4.19 6.72 9.55
CA ARG A 68 5.40 7.51 9.25
C ARG A 68 6.05 7.10 7.93
N MET A 69 6.16 5.80 7.65
CA MET A 69 6.65 5.30 6.36
C MET A 69 5.75 5.77 5.21
N GLN A 70 4.43 5.69 5.37
CA GLN A 70 3.46 6.18 4.38
C GLN A 70 3.58 7.68 4.14
N ALA A 71 3.84 8.48 5.18
CA ALA A 71 3.97 9.93 5.06
C ALA A 71 5.30 10.38 4.42
N GLU A 72 6.42 9.71 4.71
CA GLU A 72 7.75 10.15 4.27
C GLU A 72 8.16 9.58 2.89
N VAL A 73 7.83 8.33 2.60
CA VAL A 73 8.35 7.64 1.40
C VAL A 73 7.81 8.19 0.08
N PRO A 74 6.52 8.53 -0.09
CA PRO A 74 6.03 9.11 -1.34
C PRO A 74 6.74 10.42 -1.71
N ALA A 75 7.07 11.24 -0.72
CA ALA A 75 7.86 12.46 -0.92
C ALA A 75 9.27 12.15 -1.43
N LEU A 76 9.91 11.07 -0.94
CA LEU A 76 11.20 10.59 -1.46
C LEU A 76 11.07 10.07 -2.89
N ILE A 77 9.95 9.45 -3.27
CA ILE A 77 9.69 9.00 -4.64
C ILE A 77 9.59 10.19 -5.59
N GLY A 78 8.97 11.30 -5.14
CA GLY A 78 9.03 12.58 -5.84
C GLY A 78 8.37 12.54 -7.23
N GLY A 79 7.33 11.72 -7.41
CA GLY A 79 6.57 11.63 -8.66
C GLY A 79 7.29 10.94 -9.82
N ARG A 80 8.42 10.27 -9.57
CA ARG A 80 9.18 9.52 -10.61
C ARG A 80 8.46 8.26 -11.12
N THR A 81 7.55 7.72 -10.32
CA THR A 81 6.83 6.46 -10.54
C THR A 81 5.55 6.49 -9.70
N ALA A 82 4.55 5.69 -10.06
CA ALA A 82 3.29 5.64 -9.33
C ALA A 82 3.53 5.12 -7.90
N VAL A 83 2.77 5.64 -6.93
CA VAL A 83 2.91 5.24 -5.52
C VAL A 83 1.70 4.45 -5.05
N VAL A 84 1.95 3.26 -4.52
CA VAL A 84 0.92 2.43 -3.89
C VAL A 84 1.17 2.34 -2.39
N ALA A 85 0.18 2.68 -1.56
CA ALA A 85 0.29 2.58 -0.11
C ALA A 85 -0.40 1.31 0.40
N GLY A 86 0.36 0.40 1.01
CA GLY A 86 -0.19 -0.78 1.68
C GLY A 86 -0.96 -0.42 2.96
N VAL A 87 -2.18 -0.93 3.09
CA VAL A 87 -3.08 -0.72 4.23
C VAL A 87 -3.65 -2.05 4.73
N GLY A 88 -3.90 -2.17 6.03
CA GLY A 88 -4.29 -3.42 6.68
C GLY A 88 -4.59 -3.23 8.16
N ARG A 89 -4.64 -4.34 8.91
CA ARG A 89 -4.93 -4.43 10.37
C ARG A 89 -6.43 -4.34 10.69
N SER A 90 -6.78 -3.81 11.86
CA SER A 90 -8.18 -3.58 12.22
C SER A 90 -8.85 -2.64 11.21
N VAL A 91 -10.18 -2.72 11.07
CA VAL A 91 -10.95 -1.82 10.18
C VAL A 91 -10.64 -0.34 10.47
N GLN A 92 -10.50 0.02 11.74
CA GLN A 92 -10.25 1.40 12.14
C GLN A 92 -8.87 1.89 11.68
N GLU A 93 -7.83 1.10 11.91
CA GLU A 93 -6.45 1.41 11.49
C GLU A 93 -6.30 1.42 9.96
N ALA A 94 -6.87 0.42 9.28
CA ALA A 94 -6.84 0.33 7.82
C ALA A 94 -7.49 1.56 7.18
N CYS A 95 -8.69 1.94 7.65
CA CYS A 95 -9.35 3.15 7.16
C CYS A 95 -8.61 4.43 7.55
N ALA A 96 -7.89 4.46 8.68
CA ALA A 96 -7.10 5.63 9.08
C ALA A 96 -5.87 5.83 8.17
N LEU A 97 -5.11 4.78 7.87
CA LEU A 97 -4.03 4.82 6.89
C LEU A 97 -4.57 5.20 5.50
N ALA A 98 -5.68 4.58 5.07
CA ALA A 98 -6.30 4.83 3.77
C ALA A 98 -6.74 6.30 3.59
N ARG A 99 -7.39 6.90 4.59
CA ARG A 99 -7.80 8.32 4.54
C ARG A 99 -6.64 9.28 4.32
N ARG A 100 -5.46 8.95 4.87
CA ARG A 100 -4.27 9.79 4.76
C ARG A 100 -3.50 9.56 3.46
N ALA A 101 -3.60 8.37 2.87
CA ALA A 101 -2.78 7.95 1.74
C ALA A 101 -2.72 8.99 0.61
N LYS A 102 -3.87 9.59 0.23
CA LYS A 102 -3.92 10.64 -0.80
C LYS A 102 -3.14 11.90 -0.42
N ALA A 103 -3.28 12.35 0.83
CA ALA A 103 -2.60 13.53 1.34
C ALA A 103 -1.09 13.28 1.51
N ASP A 104 -0.72 12.05 1.84
CA ASP A 104 0.67 11.59 1.96
C ASP A 104 1.34 11.41 0.58
N GLY A 105 0.58 11.41 -0.52
CA GLY A 105 1.08 11.38 -1.89
C GLY A 105 0.97 10.03 -2.60
N ALA A 106 0.16 9.10 -2.09
CA ALA A 106 -0.15 7.84 -2.77
C ALA A 106 -1.14 8.05 -3.93
N ASP A 107 -0.97 7.26 -4.99
CA ASP A 107 -1.83 7.22 -6.17
C ASP A 107 -2.88 6.10 -6.11
N ALA A 108 -2.60 5.07 -5.32
CA ALA A 108 -3.52 3.99 -5.00
C ALA A 108 -3.25 3.45 -3.59
N VAL A 109 -4.22 2.71 -3.04
CA VAL A 109 -4.01 1.90 -1.84
C VAL A 109 -4.01 0.42 -2.20
N MET A 110 -3.13 -0.36 -1.59
CA MET A 110 -3.17 -1.82 -1.64
C MET A 110 -3.72 -2.35 -0.33
N VAL A 111 -4.90 -2.97 -0.38
CA VAL A 111 -5.53 -3.58 0.79
C VAL A 111 -4.93 -4.97 0.99
N HIS A 112 -4.14 -5.13 2.05
CA HIS A 112 -3.66 -6.43 2.48
C HIS A 112 -4.82 -7.36 2.80
N GLN A 113 -4.70 -8.63 2.41
CA GLN A 113 -5.62 -9.65 2.90
C GLN A 113 -5.58 -9.68 4.44
N PRO A 114 -6.74 -9.58 5.12
CA PRO A 114 -6.80 -9.64 6.57
C PRO A 114 -6.09 -10.89 7.11
N PRO A 115 -5.22 -10.74 8.13
CA PRO A 115 -4.46 -11.86 8.69
C PRO A 115 -5.31 -12.76 9.60
N ASP A 116 -6.55 -12.34 9.91
CA ASP A 116 -7.47 -13.04 10.80
C ASP A 116 -7.65 -14.52 10.40
N PRO A 117 -7.57 -15.45 11.37
CA PRO A 117 -7.75 -16.88 11.10
C PRO A 117 -9.21 -17.26 10.81
N PHE A 118 -10.17 -16.43 11.24
CA PHE A 118 -11.60 -16.66 11.09
C PHE A 118 -12.23 -15.55 10.28
N VAL A 119 -12.38 -15.77 8.98
CA VAL A 119 -12.88 -14.76 8.06
C VAL A 119 -13.91 -15.36 7.14
N ALA A 120 -15.12 -14.82 7.19
CA ALA A 120 -16.14 -15.15 6.22
C ALA A 120 -15.94 -14.31 4.94
N PRO A 121 -16.26 -14.85 3.75
CA PRO A 121 -16.20 -14.11 2.48
C PRO A 121 -16.87 -12.72 2.55
N ARG A 122 -18.10 -12.68 3.06
CA ARG A 122 -18.88 -11.44 3.27
C ARG A 122 -18.22 -10.43 4.22
N GLY A 123 -17.37 -10.91 5.12
CA GLY A 123 -16.60 -10.07 6.03
C GLY A 123 -15.43 -9.39 5.32
N VAL A 124 -14.75 -10.12 4.41
CA VAL A 124 -13.69 -9.54 3.57
C VAL A 124 -14.25 -8.46 2.66
N THR A 125 -15.38 -8.74 1.99
CA THR A 125 -15.99 -7.74 1.10
C THR A 125 -16.39 -6.49 1.86
N ALA A 126 -17.00 -6.63 3.04
CA ALA A 126 -17.36 -5.50 3.90
C ALA A 126 -16.12 -4.73 4.42
N TYR A 127 -15.02 -5.43 4.72
CA TYR A 127 -13.75 -4.81 5.12
C TYR A 127 -13.17 -3.99 3.96
N VAL A 128 -13.05 -4.58 2.77
CA VAL A 128 -12.52 -3.90 1.57
C VAL A 128 -13.37 -2.69 1.22
N ALA A 129 -14.70 -2.81 1.21
CA ALA A 129 -15.60 -1.71 0.88
C ALA A 129 -15.42 -0.50 1.80
N LYS A 130 -15.28 -0.72 3.12
CA LYS A 130 -15.01 0.35 4.09
C LYS A 130 -13.66 1.03 3.87
N VAL A 131 -12.64 0.25 3.53
CA VAL A 131 -11.30 0.81 3.26
C VAL A 131 -11.30 1.58 1.94
N ALA A 132 -11.98 1.08 0.91
CA ALA A 132 -12.13 1.76 -0.38
C ALA A 132 -12.85 3.10 -0.25
N GLU A 133 -13.97 3.13 0.48
CA GLU A 133 -14.71 4.35 0.81
C GLU A 133 -13.82 5.36 1.55
N ALA A 134 -13.06 4.89 2.53
CA ALA A 134 -12.15 5.72 3.32
C ALA A 134 -10.97 6.28 2.50
N ALA A 135 -10.48 5.53 1.51
CA ALA A 135 -9.31 5.91 0.72
C ALA A 135 -9.59 7.08 -0.23
N GLY A 136 -10.75 7.08 -0.90
CA GLY A 136 -11.03 8.02 -2.00
C GLY A 136 -9.98 7.95 -3.12
N LEU A 137 -9.34 6.78 -3.27
CA LEU A 137 -8.29 6.45 -4.22
C LEU A 137 -8.60 5.10 -4.89
N PRO A 138 -7.99 4.81 -6.06
CA PRO A 138 -7.96 3.46 -6.62
C PRO A 138 -7.49 2.42 -5.59
N VAL A 139 -8.12 1.25 -5.60
CA VAL A 139 -7.83 0.15 -4.67
C VAL A 139 -7.26 -1.04 -5.43
N VAL A 140 -6.16 -1.59 -4.92
CA VAL A 140 -5.58 -2.87 -5.32
C VAL A 140 -5.83 -3.89 -4.22
N LEU A 141 -6.41 -5.03 -4.57
CA LEU A 141 -6.60 -6.13 -3.62
C LEU A 141 -5.37 -7.04 -3.61
N TYR A 142 -4.73 -7.21 -2.46
CA TYR A 142 -3.72 -8.25 -2.29
C TYR A 142 -4.39 -9.54 -1.84
N LEU A 143 -4.65 -10.45 -2.79
CA LEU A 143 -5.27 -11.75 -2.53
C LEU A 143 -4.22 -12.86 -2.55
N ARG A 144 -4.10 -13.63 -1.46
CA ARG A 144 -3.17 -14.78 -1.34
C ARG A 144 -3.89 -16.13 -1.31
N ASN A 145 -5.22 -16.11 -1.29
CA ASN A 145 -6.08 -17.26 -1.50
C ASN A 145 -7.41 -16.80 -2.12
N ASP A 146 -8.19 -17.77 -2.58
CA ASP A 146 -9.51 -17.60 -3.19
C ASP A 146 -10.65 -17.74 -2.18
N GLY A 147 -10.37 -17.69 -0.87
CA GLY A 147 -11.36 -17.92 0.19
C GLY A 147 -12.49 -16.89 0.24
N ILE A 148 -12.32 -15.72 -0.40
CA ILE A 148 -13.39 -14.73 -0.63
C ILE A 148 -14.38 -15.17 -1.72
N GLY A 149 -13.96 -16.04 -2.65
CA GLY A 149 -14.73 -16.49 -3.81
C GLY A 149 -14.65 -15.54 -5.01
N LEU A 150 -14.48 -16.08 -6.23
CA LEU A 150 -14.39 -15.30 -7.47
C LEU A 150 -15.58 -14.34 -7.68
N PRO A 151 -16.86 -14.76 -7.48
CA PRO A 151 -17.99 -13.84 -7.67
C PRO A 151 -17.97 -12.63 -6.73
N ALA A 152 -17.41 -12.79 -5.53
CA ALA A 152 -17.29 -11.70 -4.58
C ALA A 152 -16.11 -10.77 -4.91
N ILE A 153 -15.05 -11.29 -5.55
CA ILE A 153 -13.95 -10.48 -6.07
C ILE A 153 -14.43 -9.62 -7.26
N GLU A 154 -15.21 -10.20 -8.18
CA GLU A 154 -15.73 -9.51 -9.36
C GLU A 154 -16.74 -8.40 -9.02
N ALA A 155 -17.38 -8.48 -7.85
CA ALA A 155 -18.37 -7.50 -7.39
C ALA A 155 -17.79 -6.31 -6.59
N LEU A 156 -16.49 -6.34 -6.28
CA LEU A 156 -15.76 -5.26 -5.58
C LEU A 156 -15.25 -4.20 -6.57
#